data_AF-A0A2E8GC87-F1
#
_entry.id   AF-A0A2E8GC87-F1
#
_cell.length_a   1.000
_cell.length_b   1.000
_cell.length_c   1.000
_cell.angle_alpha   90.00
_cell.angle_beta   90.00
_cell.angle_gamma   90.00
#
_symmetry.space_group_name_H-M   'P 1'
#
loop_
_entity.id
_entity.type
_entity.pdbx_description
1 polymer ?
#
loop_
_entity_poly.entity_id
_entity_poly.type
_entity_poly.pdbx_seq_one_letter_code
_entity_poly.pdbx_strand_id
1 'polypeptide(L)'
;MGKKVSILIRTKNEGRWIKQCLSSIRGQSYRNFEVILIDNMSTDATVKKASSYDVKHVNIENYRPGYAINQGIKNSTGDIFVILSGHCVPTNEFWLENLISNLADENVAGVYGRQEPLSFSADADKRDLAIVFGLDKKVQEKDSFFHNANSALTRAVWEEFPFDNEVNHIEDRLWGKDVIRAGYRIIYEPEASVYHYHGIHQNNHPERLKNVVSILEEHDVVQKHDLENGCDFATIVPINEPLDEINGCSSLHYIVDTIQSSQYLSMAKAVIATNIPTVIQEAEKLGFNHIYHRPDHLSGPFVTLNAVIKHTLMEHDFHDAFPDAVVYLSPKFPYRPHKVIDGMILDFIEGGYDVLFPTYNERRTVWFKDDQGIVQYETTMPTELKKGIEVALTSLCTIARSEYYLDKKDKTQIGLYEINDPIYLYATALDLKSDTGKHIMQYLLK
;
A
#
# COMPACT_ATOMS: atom_id res chain seq x y z
N MET A 1 14.26 4.44 50.33
CA MET A 1 12.99 4.54 49.58
C MET A 1 13.33 4.47 48.10
N GLY A 2 12.61 3.66 47.30
CA GLY A 2 12.85 3.56 45.86
C GLY A 2 12.57 4.87 45.12
N LYS A 3 13.06 5.00 43.87
CA LYS A 3 12.85 6.18 43.01
C LYS A 3 11.36 6.50 42.81
N LYS A 4 10.96 7.77 42.77
CA LYS A 4 9.54 8.09 42.56
C LYS A 4 9.14 7.77 41.11
N VAL A 5 8.02 7.08 40.91
CA VAL A 5 7.51 6.73 39.57
C VAL A 5 6.32 7.60 39.21
N SER A 6 6.28 8.15 38.01
CA SER A 6 5.14 8.87 37.47
C SER A 6 4.49 8.04 36.36
N ILE A 7 3.28 7.54 36.62
CA ILE A 7 2.51 6.76 35.66
C ILE A 7 1.67 7.71 34.80
N LEU A 8 2.05 7.82 33.54
CA LEU A 8 1.48 8.68 32.52
C LEU A 8 0.43 7.90 31.72
N ILE A 9 -0.83 8.13 32.03
CA ILE A 9 -1.95 7.45 31.37
C ILE A 9 -2.48 8.32 30.24
N ARG A 10 -2.24 7.92 28.99
CA ARG A 10 -2.75 8.62 27.80
C ARG A 10 -4.19 8.20 27.53
N THR A 11 -5.12 9.14 27.43
CA THR A 11 -6.55 8.83 27.28
C THR A 11 -7.26 9.66 26.23
N LYS A 12 -8.21 9.01 25.54
CA LYS A 12 -9.29 9.66 24.77
C LYS A 12 -10.48 8.72 24.71
N ASN A 13 -11.60 9.09 25.35
CA ASN A 13 -12.83 8.31 25.36
C ASN A 13 -12.66 6.86 25.84
N GLU A 14 -11.86 6.67 26.89
CA GLU A 14 -11.56 5.38 27.51
C GLU A 14 -12.53 4.98 28.63
N GLY A 15 -13.77 5.48 28.60
CA GLY A 15 -14.73 5.32 29.70
C GLY A 15 -15.04 3.86 30.00
N ARG A 16 -14.87 2.95 29.04
CA ARG A 16 -15.03 1.50 29.23
C ARG A 16 -13.95 0.88 30.12
N TRP A 17 -12.73 1.40 30.05
CA TRP A 17 -11.52 0.74 30.55
C TRP A 17 -10.83 1.46 31.70
N ILE A 18 -10.97 2.78 31.75
CA ILE A 18 -10.17 3.62 32.65
C ILE A 18 -10.33 3.24 34.12
N LYS A 19 -11.51 2.76 34.53
CA LYS A 19 -11.76 2.31 35.91
C LYS A 19 -10.94 1.07 36.26
N GLN A 20 -10.89 0.09 35.37
CA GLN A 20 -10.14 -1.16 35.54
C GLN A 20 -8.63 -0.87 35.54
N CYS A 21 -8.16 -0.03 34.62
CA CYS A 21 -6.79 0.45 34.55
C CYS A 21 -6.37 1.09 35.90
N LEU A 22 -7.08 2.13 36.35
CA LEU A 22 -6.76 2.82 37.60
C LEU A 22 -6.91 1.93 38.85
N SER A 23 -7.89 1.03 38.86
CA SER A 23 -8.06 0.06 39.96
C SER A 23 -6.87 -0.90 40.08
N SER A 24 -6.35 -1.39 38.94
CA SER A 24 -5.18 -2.27 38.93
C SER A 24 -3.89 -1.56 39.33
N ILE A 25 -3.73 -0.28 38.95
CA ILE A 25 -2.61 0.58 39.36
C ILE A 25 -2.64 0.80 40.88
N ARG A 26 -3.82 1.06 41.47
CA ARG A 26 -3.96 1.21 42.92
C ARG A 26 -3.56 -0.08 43.68
N GLY A 27 -3.69 -1.23 43.03
CA GLY A 27 -3.34 -2.55 43.58
C GLY A 27 -1.84 -2.88 43.61
N GLN A 28 -0.99 -2.09 42.95
CA GLN A 28 0.43 -2.43 42.76
C GLN A 28 1.22 -2.54 44.07
N SER A 29 2.19 -3.46 44.11
CA SER A 29 3.11 -3.70 45.22
C SER A 29 4.03 -2.50 45.47
N TYR A 30 4.54 -1.90 44.39
CA TYR A 30 5.34 -0.69 44.44
C TYR A 30 4.46 0.51 44.80
N ARG A 31 4.79 1.26 45.86
CA ARG A 31 3.92 2.33 46.40
C ARG A 31 4.41 3.76 46.18
N ASN A 32 5.68 3.96 45.83
CA ASN A 32 6.22 5.32 45.64
C ASN A 32 5.94 5.85 44.23
N PHE A 33 4.66 6.02 43.90
CA PHE A 33 4.25 6.51 42.59
C PHE A 33 3.18 7.60 42.67
N GLU A 34 3.04 8.34 41.58
CA GLU A 34 1.92 9.22 41.29
C GLU A 34 1.31 8.85 39.93
N VAL A 35 0.06 9.26 39.70
CA VAL A 35 -0.64 8.99 38.44
C VAL A 35 -1.02 10.31 37.79
N ILE A 36 -0.64 10.48 36.53
CA ILE A 36 -0.99 11.62 35.69
C ILE A 36 -1.87 11.13 34.55
N LEU A 37 -3.12 11.59 34.53
CA LEU A 37 -4.08 11.33 33.46
C LEU A 37 -3.93 12.42 32.39
N ILE A 38 -3.44 12.05 31.21
CA ILE A 38 -3.22 12.94 30.07
C ILE A 38 -4.40 12.75 29.11
N ASP A 39 -5.38 13.64 29.23
CA ASP A 39 -6.63 13.53 28.49
C ASP A 39 -6.62 14.38 27.21
N ASN A 40 -7.00 13.76 26.09
CA ASN A 40 -7.19 14.43 24.81
C ASN A 40 -8.67 14.80 24.61
N MET A 41 -9.18 15.69 25.48
CA MET A 41 -10.54 16.22 25.40
C MET A 41 -11.60 15.12 25.32
N SER A 42 -11.60 14.17 26.27
CA SER A 42 -12.61 13.10 26.30
C SER A 42 -14.01 13.69 26.45
N THR A 43 -14.94 13.21 25.62
CA THR A 43 -16.34 13.63 25.59
C THR A 43 -17.28 12.61 26.24
N ASP A 44 -16.76 11.44 26.60
CA ASP A 44 -17.48 10.40 27.31
C ASP A 44 -17.29 10.48 28.84
N ALA A 45 -17.64 9.40 29.56
CA ALA A 45 -17.51 9.34 31.01
C ALA A 45 -16.07 9.12 31.53
N THR A 46 -15.02 9.17 30.71
CA THR A 46 -13.62 8.86 31.10
C THR A 46 -13.17 9.69 32.28
N VAL A 47 -13.16 11.02 32.15
CA VAL A 47 -12.68 11.95 33.18
C VAL A 47 -13.53 11.84 34.45
N LYS A 48 -14.86 11.69 34.30
CA LYS A 48 -15.78 11.50 35.43
C LYS A 48 -15.51 10.21 36.21
N LYS A 49 -15.11 9.13 35.52
CA LYS A 49 -14.75 7.87 36.19
C LYS A 49 -13.36 7.97 36.85
N ALA A 50 -12.42 8.65 36.21
CA ALA A 50 -11.08 8.84 36.73
C ALA A 50 -11.03 9.76 37.97
N SER A 51 -11.92 10.74 38.07
CA SER A 51 -11.97 11.67 39.22
C SER A 51 -12.30 11.00 40.57
N SER A 52 -12.73 9.74 40.56
CA SER A 52 -12.90 8.93 41.77
C SER A 52 -11.59 8.34 42.31
N TYR A 53 -10.47 8.57 41.63
CA TYR A 53 -9.12 8.11 41.98
C TYR A 53 -8.21 9.31 42.24
N ASP A 54 -7.12 9.07 42.98
CA ASP A 54 -6.08 10.08 43.22
C ASP A 54 -5.18 10.20 42.00
N VAL A 55 -5.62 11.02 41.04
CA VAL A 55 -4.94 11.25 39.76
C VAL A 55 -4.81 12.74 39.48
N LYS A 56 -3.65 13.16 38.98
CA LYS A 56 -3.46 14.51 38.44
C LYS A 56 -3.97 14.55 37.01
N HIS A 57 -5.00 15.33 36.75
CA HIS A 57 -5.56 15.49 35.40
C HIS A 57 -4.84 16.60 34.62
N VAL A 58 -4.34 16.27 33.44
CA VAL A 58 -3.72 17.18 32.47
C VAL A 58 -4.48 17.05 31.17
N ASN A 59 -5.10 18.13 30.73
CA ASN A 59 -5.85 18.15 29.49
C ASN A 59 -4.98 18.69 28.35
N ILE A 60 -5.07 18.09 27.17
CA ILE A 60 -4.31 18.49 25.97
C ILE A 60 -5.22 18.59 24.75
N GLU A 61 -4.87 19.51 23.86
CA GLU A 61 -5.46 19.66 22.53
C GLU A 61 -4.42 19.30 21.47
N ASN A 62 -4.85 19.09 20.21
CA ASN A 62 -3.97 18.73 19.08
C ASN A 62 -3.07 17.52 19.36
N TYR A 63 -3.69 16.42 19.78
CA TYR A 63 -2.96 15.22 20.18
C TYR A 63 -2.01 14.70 19.11
N ARG A 64 -0.74 14.68 19.49
CA ARG A 64 0.29 13.81 18.95
C ARG A 64 0.79 12.92 20.10
N PRO A 65 1.05 11.62 19.86
CA PRO A 65 1.47 10.72 20.93
C PRO A 65 2.70 11.19 21.71
N GLY A 66 3.76 11.63 21.03
CA GLY A 66 5.00 12.10 21.68
C GLY A 66 4.79 13.41 22.43
N TYR A 67 4.04 14.35 21.85
CA TYR A 67 3.59 15.57 22.54
C TYR A 67 2.85 15.27 23.83
N ALA A 68 1.88 14.35 23.80
CA ALA A 68 1.11 13.97 24.99
C ALA A 68 2.02 13.43 26.10
N ILE A 69 2.96 12.54 25.76
CA ILE A 69 3.93 11.98 26.72
C ILE A 69 4.79 13.10 27.32
N ASN A 70 5.34 13.97 26.49
CA ASN A 70 6.17 15.10 26.93
C ASN A 70 5.40 16.05 27.86
N GLN A 71 4.13 16.33 27.60
CA GLN A 71 3.27 17.12 28.50
C GLN A 71 3.04 16.41 29.84
N GLY A 72 2.83 15.10 29.81
CA GLY A 72 2.77 14.26 31.01
C GLY A 72 4.03 14.36 31.86
N ILE A 73 5.20 14.18 31.23
CA ILE A 73 6.51 14.26 31.88
C ILE A 73 6.74 15.62 32.52
N LYS A 74 6.48 16.71 31.81
CA LYS A 74 6.60 18.10 32.33
C LYS A 74 5.69 18.37 33.52
N ASN A 75 4.58 17.65 33.64
CA ASN A 75 3.63 17.78 34.74
C ASN A 75 3.86 16.77 35.88
N SER A 76 4.95 16.01 35.82
CA SER A 76 5.27 14.93 36.76
C SER A 76 6.49 15.25 37.61
N THR A 77 6.61 14.57 38.75
CA THR A 77 7.68 14.80 39.74
C THR A 77 8.56 13.55 39.98
N GLY A 78 8.29 12.45 39.28
CA GLY A 78 9.04 11.21 39.39
C GLY A 78 10.39 11.24 38.66
N ASP A 79 11.26 10.31 39.02
CA ASP A 79 12.54 10.05 38.36
C ASP A 79 12.42 9.02 37.25
N ILE A 80 11.34 8.23 37.29
CA ILE A 80 10.99 7.20 36.31
C ILE A 80 9.60 7.52 35.77
N PHE A 81 9.45 7.45 34.45
CA PHE A 81 8.18 7.62 33.76
C PHE A 81 7.70 6.26 33.27
N VAL A 82 6.44 5.94 33.56
CA VAL A 82 5.75 4.77 33.00
C VAL A 82 4.66 5.27 32.06
N ILE A 83 4.73 4.92 30.78
CA ILE A 83 3.74 5.29 29.78
C ILE A 83 2.78 4.13 29.60
N LEU A 84 1.49 4.42 29.80
CA LEU A 84 0.41 3.44 29.74
C LEU A 84 -0.76 4.01 28.92
N SER A 85 -1.33 3.21 28.03
CA SER A 85 -2.59 3.59 27.39
C SER A 85 -3.78 3.41 28.34
N GLY A 86 -4.78 4.28 28.29
CA GLY A 86 -5.95 4.22 29.18
C GLY A 86 -6.81 2.96 29.08
N HIS A 87 -6.66 2.21 27.99
CA HIS A 87 -7.28 0.89 27.80
C HIS A 87 -6.39 -0.30 28.19
N CYS A 88 -5.15 -0.06 28.61
CA CYS A 88 -4.26 -1.12 29.10
C CYS A 88 -4.55 -1.39 30.58
N VAL A 89 -4.71 -2.66 30.95
CA VAL A 89 -4.97 -3.07 32.34
C VAL A 89 -3.85 -3.98 32.83
N PRO A 90 -2.98 -3.54 33.75
CA PRO A 90 -2.03 -4.40 34.47
C PRO A 90 -2.64 -5.73 34.91
N THR A 91 -1.92 -6.82 34.60
CA THR A 91 -2.43 -8.19 34.80
C THR A 91 -2.32 -8.68 36.25
N ASN A 92 -1.38 -8.13 37.03
CA ASN A 92 -1.12 -8.52 38.41
C ASN A 92 -0.56 -7.34 39.24
N GLU A 93 -0.38 -7.55 40.54
CA GLU A 93 0.12 -6.56 41.51
C GLU A 93 1.62 -6.25 41.39
N PHE A 94 2.40 -7.06 40.66
CA PHE A 94 3.85 -6.91 40.48
C PHE A 94 4.22 -6.25 39.14
N TRP A 95 3.23 -5.88 38.31
CA TRP A 95 3.45 -5.27 37.00
C TRP A 95 4.41 -4.07 37.05
N LEU A 96 4.19 -3.15 37.98
CA LEU A 96 4.95 -1.91 38.08
C LEU A 96 6.41 -2.15 38.50
N GLU A 97 6.64 -3.03 39.48
CA GLU A 97 8.00 -3.36 39.92
C GLU A 97 8.79 -4.11 38.85
N ASN A 98 8.14 -5.04 38.14
CA ASN A 98 8.75 -5.77 37.02
C ASN A 98 9.17 -4.79 35.92
N LEU A 99 8.27 -3.90 35.52
CA LEU A 99 8.50 -2.96 34.40
C LEU A 99 9.69 -2.03 34.66
N ILE A 100 9.86 -1.54 35.89
CA ILE A 100 10.90 -0.56 36.22
C ILE A 100 12.21 -1.20 36.70
N SER A 101 12.22 -2.51 37.01
CA SER A 101 13.36 -3.20 37.63
C SER A 101 14.65 -3.06 36.84
N ASN A 102 14.57 -3.16 35.50
CA ASN A 102 15.74 -3.11 34.62
C ASN A 102 16.29 -1.68 34.41
N LEU A 103 15.55 -0.64 34.80
CA LEU A 103 16.00 0.77 34.71
C LEU A 103 17.03 1.15 35.79
N ALA A 104 17.44 0.19 36.62
CA ALA A 104 18.59 0.34 37.49
C ALA A 104 19.94 0.28 36.72
N ASP A 105 19.95 -0.30 35.51
CA ASP A 105 21.13 -0.32 34.64
C ASP A 105 21.16 0.94 33.77
N GLU A 106 22.21 1.75 33.92
CA GLU A 106 22.35 3.03 33.23
C GLU A 106 22.51 2.89 31.71
N ASN A 107 22.86 1.71 31.19
CA ASN A 107 22.94 1.47 29.74
C ASN A 107 21.59 0.99 29.16
N VAL A 108 20.50 1.04 29.93
CA VAL A 108 19.14 0.73 29.46
C VAL A 108 18.37 2.03 29.31
N ALA A 109 18.05 2.39 28.07
CA ALA A 109 17.27 3.60 27.78
C ALA A 109 15.80 3.44 28.20
N GLY A 110 15.22 2.28 27.93
CA GLY A 110 13.80 2.03 28.19
C GLY A 110 13.46 0.55 28.29
N VAL A 111 12.34 0.29 28.96
CA VAL A 111 11.74 -1.04 29.10
C VAL A 111 10.32 -0.99 28.54
N TYR A 112 9.91 -1.98 27.75
CA TYR A 112 8.50 -2.14 27.39
C TYR A 112 7.99 -3.51 27.83
N GLY A 113 6.72 -3.56 28.20
CA GLY A 113 6.09 -4.74 28.78
C GLY A 113 5.19 -5.48 27.80
N ARG A 114 4.80 -6.69 28.19
CA ARG A 114 3.91 -7.55 27.40
C ARG A 114 2.52 -6.93 27.26
N GLN A 115 1.90 -7.16 26.10
CA GLN A 115 0.52 -6.77 25.80
C GLN A 115 -0.25 -8.04 25.40
N GLU A 116 -1.20 -8.43 26.23
CA GLU A 116 -1.98 -9.64 26.07
C GLU A 116 -3.36 -9.33 25.50
N PRO A 117 -3.82 -10.06 24.47
CA PRO A 117 -5.16 -9.88 23.95
C PRO A 117 -6.20 -10.31 24.99
N LEU A 118 -7.41 -9.76 24.86
CA LEU A 118 -8.56 -10.27 25.60
C LEU A 118 -9.24 -11.40 24.83
N SER A 119 -10.03 -12.22 25.54
CA SER A 119 -10.74 -13.36 24.95
C SER A 119 -11.65 -12.96 23.77
N PHE A 120 -12.17 -11.73 23.79
CA PHE A 120 -13.03 -11.16 22.75
C PHE A 120 -12.31 -10.25 21.74
N SER A 121 -10.97 -10.12 21.81
CA SER A 121 -10.19 -9.48 20.76
C SER A 121 -10.32 -10.25 19.44
N ALA A 122 -10.19 -9.56 18.31
CA ALA A 122 -10.22 -10.18 16.99
C ALA A 122 -9.07 -11.20 16.82
N ASP A 123 -9.26 -12.21 15.97
CA ASP A 123 -8.27 -13.29 15.83
C ASP A 123 -6.93 -12.79 15.25
N ALA A 124 -6.97 -11.81 14.34
CA ALA A 124 -5.77 -11.15 13.83
C ALA A 124 -4.98 -10.45 14.96
N ASP A 125 -5.67 -9.71 15.82
CA ASP A 125 -5.06 -9.02 16.96
C ASP A 125 -4.44 -9.99 17.97
N LYS A 126 -5.14 -11.10 18.26
CA LYS A 126 -4.63 -12.17 19.14
C LYS A 126 -3.34 -12.76 18.60
N ARG A 127 -3.31 -13.10 17.31
CA ARG A 127 -2.12 -13.64 16.64
C ARG A 127 -0.97 -12.64 16.71
N ASP A 128 -1.19 -11.40 16.29
CA ASP A 128 -0.12 -10.40 16.17
C ASP A 128 0.46 -10.04 17.55
N LEU A 129 -0.39 -9.85 18.57
CA LEU A 129 0.06 -9.62 19.94
C LEU A 129 0.85 -10.80 20.51
N ALA A 130 0.40 -12.04 20.28
CA ALA A 130 1.08 -13.23 20.78
C ALA A 130 2.46 -13.46 20.13
N ILE A 131 2.61 -13.13 18.84
CA ILE A 131 3.89 -13.24 18.12
C ILE A 131 4.86 -12.15 18.56
N VAL A 132 4.40 -10.90 18.68
CA VAL A 132 5.26 -9.76 18.99
C VAL A 132 5.66 -9.75 20.48
N PHE A 133 4.69 -10.00 21.37
CA PHE A 133 4.85 -9.97 22.83
C PHE A 133 4.81 -11.39 23.43
N GLY A 134 5.81 -12.18 23.04
CA GLY A 134 6.04 -13.55 23.53
C GLY A 134 6.44 -13.61 25.02
N LEU A 135 6.77 -14.80 25.50
CA LEU A 135 7.14 -15.01 26.92
C LEU A 135 8.63 -14.81 27.19
N ASP A 136 9.46 -14.73 26.16
CA ASP A 136 10.90 -14.59 26.31
C ASP A 136 11.30 -13.13 26.48
N LYS A 137 12.07 -12.86 27.54
CA LYS A 137 12.71 -11.57 27.77
C LYS A 137 13.70 -11.26 26.65
N LYS A 138 13.72 -10.01 26.16
CA LYS A 138 14.65 -9.58 25.10
C LYS A 138 15.49 -8.41 25.56
N VAL A 139 16.77 -8.43 25.19
CA VAL A 139 17.68 -7.29 25.28
C VAL A 139 18.01 -6.88 23.85
N GLN A 140 17.66 -5.66 23.49
CA GLN A 140 17.77 -5.15 22.14
C GLN A 140 18.93 -4.15 22.05
N GLU A 141 19.89 -4.46 21.19
CA GLU A 141 21.06 -3.62 20.87
C GLU A 141 21.02 -3.05 19.45
N LYS A 142 20.13 -3.58 18.60
CA LYS A 142 19.98 -3.19 17.19
C LYS A 142 18.52 -2.98 16.80
N ASP A 143 17.64 -3.79 17.37
CA ASP A 143 16.20 -3.65 17.18
C ASP A 143 15.69 -2.44 17.96
N SER A 144 15.14 -1.46 17.23
CA SER A 144 14.56 -0.24 17.79
C SER A 144 13.11 -0.41 18.26
N PHE A 145 12.57 -1.64 18.30
CA PHE A 145 11.22 -1.88 18.77
C PHE A 145 11.03 -1.38 20.20
N PHE A 146 10.13 -0.43 20.36
CA PHE A 146 9.64 0.08 21.64
C PHE A 146 8.15 0.36 21.48
N HIS A 147 7.35 0.23 22.55
CA HIS A 147 5.91 0.43 22.44
C HIS A 147 5.30 1.13 23.65
N ASN A 148 4.82 2.35 23.43
CA ASN A 148 4.34 3.24 24.49
C ASN A 148 2.97 2.86 25.09
N ALA A 149 2.34 1.76 24.66
CA ALA A 149 1.13 1.28 25.33
C ALA A 149 1.39 0.73 26.74
N ASN A 150 2.62 0.26 26.99
CA ASN A 150 3.08 -0.26 28.28
C ASN A 150 4.61 -0.20 28.31
N SER A 151 5.18 0.90 28.80
CA SER A 151 6.62 1.09 28.80
C SER A 151 7.10 1.99 29.93
N ALA A 152 8.40 2.02 30.17
CA ALA A 152 9.04 2.86 31.15
C ALA A 152 10.41 3.35 30.67
N LEU A 153 10.78 4.56 31.11
CA LEU A 153 12.11 5.13 30.93
C LEU A 153 12.45 6.06 32.09
N THR A 154 13.71 6.46 32.20
CA THR A 154 14.15 7.39 33.25
C THR A 154 14.07 8.84 32.77
N ARG A 155 14.03 9.77 33.73
CA ARG A 155 14.11 11.20 33.46
C ARG A 155 15.39 11.57 32.69
N ALA A 156 16.53 11.02 33.08
CA ALA A 156 17.81 11.30 32.44
C ALA A 156 17.78 10.94 30.95
N VAL A 157 17.27 9.75 30.61
CA VAL A 157 17.17 9.31 29.20
C VAL A 157 16.20 10.20 28.43
N TRP A 158 15.07 10.60 29.02
CA TRP A 158 14.13 11.50 28.35
C TRP A 158 14.70 12.91 28.12
N GLU A 159 15.48 13.43 29.06
CA GLU A 159 16.12 14.75 28.92
C GLU A 159 17.15 14.76 27.78
N GLU A 160 17.83 13.64 27.55
CA GLU A 160 18.74 13.44 26.42
C GLU A 160 17.98 13.15 25.11
N PHE A 161 16.95 12.31 25.17
CA PHE A 161 16.13 11.87 24.03
C PHE A 161 14.64 12.10 24.30
N PRO A 162 14.13 13.34 24.13
CA PRO A 162 12.71 13.60 24.24
C PRO A 162 11.95 12.99 23.05
N PHE A 163 10.68 12.63 23.24
CA PHE A 163 9.84 12.17 22.12
C PHE A 163 9.57 13.32 21.13
N ASP A 164 9.47 13.01 19.85
CA ASP A 164 9.10 14.00 18.83
C ASP A 164 7.65 14.49 19.03
N ASN A 165 7.42 15.80 18.96
CA ASN A 165 6.10 16.40 19.18
C ASN A 165 5.20 16.40 17.93
N GLU A 166 5.76 16.27 16.73
CA GLU A 166 5.07 16.48 15.46
C GLU A 166 4.64 15.17 14.79
N VAL A 167 5.40 14.09 15.05
CA VAL A 167 5.19 12.79 14.41
C VAL A 167 3.91 12.09 14.88
N ASN A 168 3.22 11.46 13.93
CA ASN A 168 2.03 10.67 14.20
C ASN A 168 2.34 9.19 14.37
N HIS A 169 1.89 8.61 15.48
CA HIS A 169 1.71 7.17 15.69
C HIS A 169 2.97 6.27 15.61
N ILE A 170 4.16 6.83 15.40
CA ILE A 170 5.43 6.08 15.37
C ILE A 170 6.50 6.72 16.28
N GLU A 171 6.08 7.55 17.24
CA GLU A 171 6.99 8.30 18.11
C GLU A 171 7.91 7.37 18.93
N ASP A 172 7.40 6.20 19.30
CA ASP A 172 8.15 5.18 20.03
C ASP A 172 9.24 4.53 19.17
N ARG A 173 8.98 4.35 17.86
CA ARG A 173 9.94 3.80 16.90
C ARG A 173 11.10 4.73 16.63
N LEU A 174 10.80 6.01 16.43
CA LEU A 174 11.83 7.02 16.23
C LEU A 174 12.68 7.17 17.49
N TRP A 175 12.04 7.29 18.66
CA TRP A 175 12.73 7.33 19.94
C TRP A 175 13.61 6.09 20.15
N GLY A 176 13.08 4.90 19.90
CA GLY A 176 13.82 3.64 19.99
C GLY A 176 15.03 3.60 19.06
N LYS A 177 14.92 4.16 17.86
CA LYS A 177 16.01 4.25 16.89
C LYS A 177 17.12 5.18 17.37
N ASP A 178 16.77 6.32 17.94
CA ASP A 178 17.74 7.30 18.43
C ASP A 178 18.54 6.78 19.62
N VAL A 179 17.87 6.15 20.59
CA VAL A 179 18.58 5.59 21.78
C VAL A 179 19.48 4.41 21.42
N ILE A 180 19.06 3.54 20.49
CA ILE A 180 19.90 2.44 19.99
C ILE A 180 21.13 2.99 19.24
N ARG A 181 20.95 4.02 18.41
CA ARG A 181 22.06 4.69 17.70
C ARG A 181 23.06 5.36 18.66
N ALA A 182 22.58 5.85 19.79
CA ALA A 182 23.41 6.39 20.86
C ALA A 182 24.12 5.31 21.70
N GLY A 183 23.85 4.03 21.45
CA GLY A 183 24.51 2.90 22.12
C GLY A 183 23.80 2.38 23.37
N TYR A 184 22.60 2.87 23.68
CA TYR A 184 21.77 2.31 24.75
C TYR A 184 21.12 0.99 24.32
N ARG A 185 20.62 0.26 25.31
CA ARG A 185 19.81 -0.95 25.12
C ARG A 185 18.35 -0.68 25.43
N ILE A 186 17.47 -1.41 24.77
CA ILE A 186 16.03 -1.47 25.09
C ILE A 186 15.74 -2.88 25.62
N ILE A 187 14.92 -2.99 26.66
CA ILE A 187 14.54 -4.28 27.23
C ILE A 187 13.04 -4.53 27.03
N TYR A 188 12.71 -5.72 26.56
CA TYR A 188 11.36 -6.26 26.63
C TYR A 188 11.21 -7.08 27.92
N GLU A 189 10.30 -6.70 28.81
CA GLU A 189 10.02 -7.41 30.07
C GLU A 189 8.66 -8.14 30.00
N PRO A 190 8.63 -9.46 29.74
CA PRO A 190 7.40 -10.22 29.54
C PRO A 190 6.53 -10.31 30.80
N GLU A 191 7.14 -10.28 31.99
CA GLU A 191 6.44 -10.34 33.29
C GLU A 191 5.75 -9.02 33.66
N ALA A 192 6.09 -7.93 32.97
CA ALA A 192 5.42 -6.64 33.08
C ALA A 192 4.22 -6.57 32.12
N SER A 193 3.22 -7.44 32.32
CA SER A 193 2.13 -7.62 31.37
C SER A 193 0.87 -6.78 31.63
N VAL A 194 0.23 -6.31 30.55
CA VAL A 194 -1.09 -5.66 30.52
C VAL A 194 -2.05 -6.35 29.55
N TYR A 195 -3.35 -6.32 29.84
CA TYR A 195 -4.39 -6.64 28.85
C TYR A 195 -4.58 -5.48 27.86
N HIS A 196 -4.72 -5.79 26.58
CA HIS A 196 -4.86 -4.84 25.47
C HIS A 196 -5.89 -5.36 24.46
N TYR A 197 -7.00 -4.63 24.27
CA TYR A 197 -8.17 -5.20 23.57
C TYR A 197 -8.09 -5.17 22.04
N HIS A 198 -7.29 -4.29 21.45
CA HIS A 198 -7.05 -4.20 19.99
C HIS A 198 -5.61 -4.55 19.65
N GLY A 199 -5.32 -4.85 18.38
CA GLY A 199 -3.95 -5.14 17.93
C GLY A 199 -3.05 -3.91 17.91
N ILE A 200 -1.76 -4.14 17.65
CA ILE A 200 -0.71 -3.11 17.52
C ILE A 200 -1.07 -2.12 16.38
N HIS A 201 -1.83 -2.58 15.38
CA HIS A 201 -2.13 -1.85 14.15
C HIS A 201 -3.53 -1.21 14.10
N GLN A 202 -4.27 -1.15 15.23
CA GLN A 202 -5.57 -0.46 15.37
C GLN A 202 -6.48 -0.56 14.12
N ASN A 203 -6.91 -1.79 13.79
CA ASN A 203 -7.89 -2.14 12.75
C ASN A 203 -7.47 -2.01 11.27
N ASN A 204 -6.18 -1.96 10.94
CA ASN A 204 -5.69 -2.04 9.55
C ASN A 204 -6.35 -1.03 8.58
N HIS A 205 -6.71 0.17 9.05
CA HIS A 205 -7.33 1.17 8.20
C HIS A 205 -6.35 1.56 7.06
N PRO A 206 -6.68 1.35 5.76
CA PRO A 206 -5.71 1.45 4.67
C PRO A 206 -4.97 2.79 4.59
N GLU A 207 -5.68 3.90 4.83
CA GLU A 207 -5.07 5.24 4.84
C GLU A 207 -4.05 5.41 5.97
N ARG A 208 -4.35 4.88 7.16
CA ARG A 208 -3.42 4.94 8.30
C ARG A 208 -2.18 4.08 8.04
N LEU A 209 -2.36 2.92 7.44
CA LEU A 209 -1.25 2.05 7.04
C LEU A 209 -0.36 2.76 6.01
N LYS A 210 -0.93 3.38 4.97
CA LYS A 210 -0.16 4.14 3.98
C LYS A 210 0.66 5.27 4.63
N ASN A 211 0.04 6.03 5.54
CA ASN A 211 0.75 7.10 6.25
C ASN A 211 1.89 6.56 7.12
N VAL A 212 1.66 5.47 7.87
CA VAL A 212 2.70 4.84 8.68
C VAL A 212 3.86 4.36 7.80
N VAL A 213 3.57 3.68 6.69
CA VAL A 213 4.60 3.21 5.76
C VAL A 213 5.39 4.37 5.16
N SER A 214 4.73 5.44 4.71
CA SER A 214 5.41 6.64 4.17
C SER A 214 6.44 7.19 5.16
N ILE A 215 6.05 7.36 6.43
CA ILE A 215 6.96 7.89 7.45
C ILE A 215 8.10 6.88 7.73
N LEU A 216 7.81 5.58 7.74
CA LEU A 216 8.86 4.55 7.92
C LEU A 216 9.87 4.52 6.76
N GLU A 217 9.41 4.71 5.52
CA GLU A 217 10.26 4.81 4.32
C GLU A 217 11.08 6.11 4.33
N GLU A 218 10.47 7.26 4.64
CA GLU A 218 11.15 8.56 4.77
C GLU A 218 12.28 8.54 5.81
N HIS A 219 12.15 7.68 6.83
CA HIS A 219 13.12 7.52 7.90
C HIS A 219 13.99 6.25 7.75
N ASP A 220 14.12 5.65 6.57
CA ASP A 220 14.97 4.47 6.30
C ASP A 220 14.73 3.28 7.25
N VAL A 221 13.51 3.11 7.75
CA VAL A 221 13.13 1.95 8.58
C VAL A 221 12.73 0.77 7.69
N VAL A 222 12.09 1.05 6.56
CA VAL A 222 11.77 0.07 5.51
C VAL A 222 12.54 0.48 4.26
N GLN A 223 13.35 -0.43 3.72
CA GLN A 223 14.04 -0.21 2.44
C GLN A 223 13.13 -0.68 1.31
N LYS A 224 12.96 0.18 0.29
CA LYS A 224 12.40 -0.26 -0.99
C LYS A 224 13.41 -1.16 -1.67
N HIS A 225 12.98 -2.36 -2.00
CA HIS A 225 13.71 -3.26 -2.87
C HIS A 225 12.89 -3.37 -4.15
N ASP A 226 13.30 -2.63 -5.17
CA ASP A 226 12.77 -2.83 -6.50
C ASP A 226 13.41 -4.10 -7.06
N LEU A 227 12.58 -5.05 -7.48
CA LEU A 227 13.02 -6.14 -8.33
C LEU A 227 13.28 -5.58 -9.73
N GLU A 228 14.31 -4.74 -9.87
CA GLU A 228 14.76 -4.26 -11.16
C GLU A 228 15.39 -5.43 -11.95
N ASN A 229 14.88 -5.62 -13.16
CA ASN A 229 15.35 -6.53 -14.21
C ASN A 229 14.94 -8.00 -14.03
N GLY A 230 14.02 -8.44 -14.91
CA GLY A 230 13.76 -9.86 -15.11
C GLY A 230 12.42 -10.22 -15.77
N CYS A 231 11.45 -9.31 -15.84
CA CYS A 231 10.16 -9.61 -16.45
C CYS A 231 10.32 -9.76 -17.97
N ASP A 232 10.08 -10.96 -18.48
CA ASP A 232 10.12 -11.26 -19.90
C ASP A 232 8.77 -10.95 -20.56
N PHE A 233 8.79 -10.12 -21.60
CA PHE A 233 7.58 -9.68 -22.30
C PHE A 233 7.48 -10.32 -23.68
N ALA A 234 6.34 -10.94 -23.96
CA ALA A 234 5.93 -11.26 -25.32
C ALA A 234 4.99 -10.19 -25.86
N THR A 235 5.18 -9.79 -27.12
CA THR A 235 4.18 -8.95 -27.80
C THR A 235 3.22 -9.84 -28.56
N ILE A 236 1.91 -9.70 -28.33
CA ILE A 236 0.89 -10.44 -29.10
C ILE A 236 0.05 -9.46 -29.89
N VAL A 237 -0.01 -9.67 -31.21
CA VAL A 237 -0.73 -8.83 -32.17
C VAL A 237 -1.82 -9.68 -32.84
N PRO A 238 -3.04 -9.72 -32.29
CA PRO A 238 -4.15 -10.48 -32.85
C PRO A 238 -4.83 -9.70 -33.97
N ILE A 239 -4.94 -10.33 -35.14
CA ILE A 239 -5.48 -9.72 -36.36
C ILE A 239 -6.55 -10.62 -36.97
N ASN A 240 -7.78 -10.11 -37.10
CA ASN A 240 -8.94 -10.82 -37.66
C ASN A 240 -9.60 -10.10 -38.84
N GLU A 241 -9.03 -8.98 -39.30
CA GLU A 241 -9.48 -8.20 -40.45
C GLU A 241 -8.26 -7.86 -41.33
N PRO A 242 -8.45 -7.55 -42.63
CA PRO A 242 -7.37 -7.00 -43.45
C PRO A 242 -6.75 -5.73 -42.85
N LEU A 243 -5.47 -5.51 -43.13
CA LEU A 243 -4.71 -4.36 -42.62
C LEU A 243 -5.14 -3.08 -43.33
N ASP A 244 -5.19 -1.98 -42.58
CA ASP A 244 -5.35 -0.65 -43.13
C ASP A 244 -4.02 -0.16 -43.73
N GLU A 245 -4.09 0.67 -44.77
CA GLU A 245 -2.94 1.30 -45.39
C GLU A 245 -2.92 2.80 -45.06
N ILE A 246 -1.80 3.29 -44.54
CA ILE A 246 -1.61 4.67 -44.09
C ILE A 246 -0.23 5.13 -44.55
N ASN A 247 -0.16 6.30 -45.20
CA ASN A 247 1.08 6.83 -45.79
C ASN A 247 1.82 5.84 -46.71
N GLY A 248 1.09 4.95 -47.40
CA GLY A 248 1.66 3.94 -48.29
C GLY A 248 2.27 2.73 -47.57
N CYS A 249 2.08 2.61 -46.25
CA CYS A 249 2.55 1.49 -45.43
C CYS A 249 1.36 0.78 -44.77
N SER A 250 1.50 -0.52 -44.57
CA SER A 250 0.54 -1.29 -43.78
C SER A 250 0.51 -0.81 -42.33
N SER A 251 -0.65 -0.86 -41.67
CA SER A 251 -0.78 -0.52 -40.25
C SER A 251 0.09 -1.40 -39.33
N LEU A 252 0.52 -2.57 -39.82
CA LEU A 252 1.47 -3.45 -39.13
C LEU A 252 2.89 -2.86 -39.05
N HIS A 253 3.27 -1.97 -39.99
CA HIS A 253 4.56 -1.27 -39.96
C HIS A 253 4.75 -0.48 -38.66
N TYR A 254 3.71 0.23 -38.21
CA TYR A 254 3.76 1.02 -36.99
C TYR A 254 3.85 0.17 -35.70
N ILE A 255 3.46 -1.11 -35.78
CA ILE A 255 3.68 -2.05 -34.68
C ILE A 255 5.16 -2.40 -34.58
N VAL A 256 5.84 -2.59 -35.72
CA VAL A 256 7.30 -2.80 -35.76
C VAL A 256 8.02 -1.61 -35.16
N ASP A 257 7.66 -0.39 -35.55
CA ASP A 257 8.26 0.84 -34.99
C ASP A 257 8.07 0.94 -33.48
N THR A 258 6.88 0.56 -32.99
CA THR A 258 6.58 0.53 -31.55
C THR A 258 7.47 -0.47 -30.81
N ILE A 259 7.62 -1.68 -31.34
CA ILE A 259 8.43 -2.74 -30.72
C ILE A 259 9.91 -2.34 -30.74
N GLN A 260 10.42 -1.83 -31.87
CA GLN A 260 11.83 -1.48 -32.03
C GLN A 260 12.26 -0.25 -31.23
N SER A 261 11.32 0.65 -30.93
CA SER A 261 11.59 1.83 -30.10
C SER A 261 11.52 1.56 -28.59
N SER A 262 11.01 0.38 -28.18
CA SER A 262 10.92 -0.01 -26.77
C SER A 262 12.22 -0.65 -26.28
N GLN A 263 12.60 -0.36 -25.04
CA GLN A 263 13.72 -1.06 -24.39
C GLN A 263 13.34 -2.44 -23.82
N TYR A 264 12.03 -2.74 -23.75
CA TYR A 264 11.50 -3.96 -23.12
C TYR A 264 10.93 -4.97 -24.11
N LEU A 265 10.58 -4.53 -25.32
CA LEU A 265 10.01 -5.38 -26.35
C LEU A 265 11.06 -5.79 -27.39
N SER A 266 10.83 -6.92 -28.05
CA SER A 266 11.69 -7.41 -29.11
C SER A 266 10.88 -8.08 -30.20
N MET A 267 11.29 -7.87 -31.47
CA MET A 267 10.71 -8.55 -32.62
C MET A 267 10.86 -10.08 -32.54
N ALA A 268 11.88 -10.57 -31.83
CA ALA A 268 12.09 -12.01 -31.62
C ALA A 268 11.00 -12.64 -30.74
N LYS A 269 10.26 -11.85 -29.96
CA LYS A 269 9.17 -12.32 -29.07
C LYS A 269 7.81 -11.75 -29.45
N ALA A 270 7.69 -11.25 -30.68
CA ALA A 270 6.47 -10.67 -31.20
C ALA A 270 5.71 -11.69 -32.05
N VAL A 271 4.51 -12.06 -31.61
CA VAL A 271 3.66 -13.08 -32.22
C VAL A 271 2.48 -12.43 -32.94
N ILE A 272 2.35 -12.69 -34.24
CA ILE A 272 1.16 -12.32 -35.00
C ILE A 272 0.14 -13.47 -34.92
N ALA A 273 -1.02 -13.22 -34.30
CA ALA A 273 -2.08 -14.21 -34.18
C ALA A 273 -3.17 -13.98 -35.22
N THR A 274 -3.10 -14.68 -36.37
CA THR A 274 -4.01 -14.49 -37.50
C THR A 274 -4.20 -15.76 -38.33
N ASN A 275 -5.26 -15.81 -39.14
CA ASN A 275 -5.47 -16.82 -40.18
C ASN A 275 -5.61 -16.19 -41.58
N ILE A 276 -5.32 -14.89 -41.74
CA ILE A 276 -5.48 -14.17 -43.00
C ILE A 276 -4.19 -14.26 -43.83
N PRO A 277 -4.18 -14.92 -45.01
CA PRO A 277 -2.96 -15.14 -45.78
C PRO A 277 -2.21 -13.86 -46.19
N THR A 278 -2.92 -12.79 -46.52
CA THR A 278 -2.31 -11.51 -46.89
C THR A 278 -1.61 -10.83 -45.71
N VAL A 279 -2.15 -10.99 -44.50
CA VAL A 279 -1.53 -10.47 -43.26
C VAL A 279 -0.26 -11.25 -42.93
N ILE A 280 -0.29 -12.57 -43.11
CA ILE A 280 0.87 -13.45 -42.86
C ILE A 280 2.03 -13.06 -43.79
N GLN A 281 1.77 -12.94 -45.09
CA GLN A 281 2.79 -12.54 -46.06
C GLN A 281 3.39 -11.17 -45.75
N GLU A 282 2.58 -10.23 -45.28
CA GLU A 282 3.06 -8.89 -44.92
C GLU A 282 3.87 -8.90 -43.63
N ALA A 283 3.43 -9.67 -42.62
CA ALA A 283 4.16 -9.85 -41.37
C ALA A 283 5.56 -10.46 -41.60
N GLU A 284 5.66 -11.48 -42.45
CA GLU A 284 6.94 -12.10 -42.82
C GLU A 284 7.89 -11.11 -43.49
N LYS A 285 7.39 -10.27 -44.42
CA LYS A 285 8.21 -9.21 -45.06
C LYS A 285 8.71 -8.18 -44.06
N LEU A 286 7.92 -7.88 -43.03
CA LEU A 286 8.27 -6.94 -41.96
C LEU A 286 9.17 -7.58 -40.88
N GLY A 287 9.54 -8.86 -41.01
CA GLY A 287 10.48 -9.54 -40.14
C GLY A 287 9.86 -10.17 -38.88
N PHE A 288 8.54 -10.40 -38.86
CA PHE A 288 7.93 -11.23 -37.82
C PHE A 288 8.26 -12.71 -38.08
N ASN A 289 9.01 -13.32 -37.18
CA ASN A 289 9.39 -14.74 -37.28
C ASN A 289 8.38 -15.69 -36.61
N HIS A 290 7.46 -15.14 -35.83
CA HIS A 290 6.49 -15.89 -35.03
C HIS A 290 5.07 -15.60 -35.50
N ILE A 291 4.52 -16.50 -36.30
CA ILE A 291 3.13 -16.43 -36.77
C ILE A 291 2.33 -17.55 -36.11
N TYR A 292 1.37 -17.18 -35.28
CA TYR A 292 0.40 -18.10 -34.71
C TYR A 292 -0.81 -18.21 -35.65
N HIS A 293 -0.91 -19.36 -36.33
CA HIS A 293 -2.02 -19.68 -37.21
C HIS A 293 -3.29 -19.94 -36.40
N ARG A 294 -4.17 -18.93 -36.37
CA ARG A 294 -5.39 -18.95 -35.56
C ARG A 294 -6.38 -20.03 -36.05
N PRO A 295 -6.85 -20.94 -35.18
CA PRO A 295 -7.92 -21.88 -35.52
C PRO A 295 -9.25 -21.20 -35.87
N ASP A 296 -10.04 -21.80 -36.76
CA ASP A 296 -11.29 -21.21 -37.27
C ASP A 296 -12.30 -20.85 -36.16
N HIS A 297 -12.37 -21.65 -35.09
CA HIS A 297 -13.27 -21.38 -33.96
C HIS A 297 -12.91 -20.12 -33.17
N LEU A 298 -11.68 -19.60 -33.30
CA LEU A 298 -11.24 -18.33 -32.72
C LEU A 298 -11.37 -17.13 -33.68
N SER A 299 -11.87 -17.35 -34.90
CA SER A 299 -12.07 -16.32 -35.92
C SER A 299 -13.54 -15.89 -36.06
N GLY A 300 -14.43 -16.40 -35.22
CA GLY A 300 -15.85 -16.06 -35.20
C GLY A 300 -16.16 -14.69 -34.57
N PRO A 301 -17.35 -14.10 -34.86
CA PRO A 301 -17.71 -12.74 -34.44
C PRO A 301 -17.91 -12.55 -32.93
N PHE A 302 -18.06 -13.64 -32.16
CA PHE A 302 -18.28 -13.61 -30.71
C PHE A 302 -17.04 -13.99 -29.89
N VAL A 303 -15.90 -14.20 -30.56
CA VAL A 303 -14.64 -14.58 -29.89
C VAL A 303 -14.02 -13.35 -29.25
N THR A 304 -13.71 -13.45 -27.95
CA THR A 304 -13.09 -12.36 -27.21
C THR A 304 -11.58 -12.31 -27.46
N LEU A 305 -11.01 -11.10 -27.35
CA LEU A 305 -9.56 -10.90 -27.42
C LEU A 305 -8.81 -11.78 -26.41
N ASN A 306 -9.32 -11.88 -25.19
CA ASN A 306 -8.73 -12.71 -24.13
C ASN A 306 -8.67 -14.19 -24.53
N ALA A 307 -9.67 -14.72 -25.25
CA ALA A 307 -9.65 -16.09 -25.73
C ALA A 307 -8.54 -16.31 -26.77
N VAL A 308 -8.33 -15.34 -27.68
CA VAL A 308 -7.24 -15.40 -28.67
C VAL A 308 -5.88 -15.34 -27.98
N ILE A 309 -5.67 -14.41 -27.04
CA ILE A 309 -4.41 -14.25 -26.33
C ILE A 309 -4.10 -15.51 -25.51
N LYS A 310 -5.09 -16.02 -24.75
CA LYS A 310 -4.95 -17.26 -23.98
C LYS A 310 -4.51 -18.42 -24.87
N HIS A 311 -5.18 -18.62 -26.00
CA HIS A 311 -4.87 -19.74 -26.87
C HIS A 311 -3.55 -19.56 -27.61
N THR A 312 -3.17 -18.32 -27.93
CA THR A 312 -1.83 -18.01 -28.46
C THR A 312 -0.77 -18.37 -27.42
N LEU A 313 -0.94 -17.98 -26.16
CA LEU A 313 -0.02 -18.31 -25.07
C LEU A 313 0.13 -19.83 -24.88
N MET A 314 -0.98 -20.58 -24.94
CA MET A 314 -0.95 -22.02 -24.67
C MET A 314 -0.34 -22.85 -25.79
N GLU A 315 -0.57 -22.47 -27.05
CA GLU A 315 -0.24 -23.31 -28.21
C GLU A 315 0.95 -22.80 -29.04
N HIS A 316 1.33 -21.54 -28.89
CA HIS A 316 2.51 -21.02 -29.58
C HIS A 316 3.78 -21.42 -28.84
N ASP A 317 4.76 -21.95 -29.57
CA ASP A 317 6.08 -22.24 -29.04
C ASP A 317 6.92 -20.96 -29.02
N PHE A 318 7.20 -20.45 -27.82
CA PHE A 318 8.04 -19.27 -27.61
C PHE A 318 9.55 -19.58 -27.67
N HIS A 319 9.94 -20.84 -27.93
CA HIS A 319 11.28 -21.40 -28.14
C HIS A 319 12.29 -21.24 -26.99
N ASP A 320 12.37 -20.07 -26.35
CA ASP A 320 13.34 -19.75 -25.30
C ASP A 320 12.75 -19.85 -23.89
N ALA A 321 11.60 -19.19 -23.65
CA ALA A 321 10.92 -19.20 -22.37
C ALA A 321 9.44 -18.78 -22.54
N PHE A 322 8.59 -19.30 -21.66
CA PHE A 322 7.22 -18.81 -21.55
C PHE A 322 7.24 -17.38 -20.97
N PRO A 323 6.57 -16.39 -21.58
CA PRO A 323 6.67 -15.00 -21.16
C PRO A 323 6.02 -14.78 -19.79
N ASP A 324 6.60 -13.92 -18.95
CA ASP A 324 6.01 -13.51 -17.67
C ASP A 324 4.79 -12.61 -17.87
N ALA A 325 4.82 -11.81 -18.94
CA ALA A 325 3.73 -10.89 -19.28
C ALA A 325 3.58 -10.73 -20.80
N VAL A 326 2.37 -10.39 -21.20
CA VAL A 326 2.00 -10.08 -22.57
C VAL A 326 1.76 -8.58 -22.70
N VAL A 327 2.37 -8.00 -23.73
CA VAL A 327 2.00 -6.69 -24.24
C VAL A 327 1.12 -6.90 -25.48
N TYR A 328 -0.17 -6.63 -25.32
CA TYR A 328 -1.12 -6.64 -26.42
C TYR A 328 -1.03 -5.33 -27.21
N LEU A 329 -0.79 -5.42 -28.51
CA LEU A 329 -0.83 -4.28 -29.43
C LEU A 329 -1.86 -4.52 -30.55
N SER A 330 -2.65 -3.49 -30.86
CA SER A 330 -3.62 -3.52 -31.96
C SER A 330 -3.10 -2.78 -33.19
N PRO A 331 -3.16 -3.37 -34.40
CA PRO A 331 -2.84 -2.64 -35.64
C PRO A 331 -3.88 -1.57 -35.98
N LYS A 332 -5.05 -1.55 -35.32
CA LYS A 332 -6.07 -0.50 -35.49
C LYS A 332 -5.65 0.84 -34.89
N PHE A 333 -4.56 0.85 -34.13
CA PHE A 333 -4.04 2.05 -33.50
C PHE A 333 -2.55 2.26 -33.84
N PRO A 334 -2.25 2.83 -35.01
CA PRO A 334 -0.87 2.98 -35.51
C PRO A 334 -0.09 4.10 -34.79
N TYR A 335 -0.77 5.15 -34.32
CA TYR A 335 -0.10 6.29 -33.69
C TYR A 335 0.13 6.06 -32.20
N ARG A 336 1.30 5.54 -31.82
CA ARG A 336 1.72 5.41 -30.42
C ARG A 336 2.74 6.47 -30.05
N PRO A 337 2.51 7.23 -28.96
CA PRO A 337 3.46 8.21 -28.47
C PRO A 337 4.80 7.60 -28.12
N HIS A 338 5.86 8.38 -28.33
CA HIS A 338 7.21 7.98 -27.94
C HIS A 338 7.27 7.65 -26.43
N LYS A 339 7.84 6.49 -26.09
CA LYS A 339 8.01 5.97 -24.72
C LYS A 339 6.72 5.66 -23.92
N VAL A 340 5.51 5.78 -24.49
CA VAL A 340 4.31 5.44 -23.71
C VAL A 340 4.29 3.98 -23.28
N ILE A 341 4.73 3.07 -24.17
CA ILE A 341 4.75 1.63 -23.89
C ILE A 341 5.77 1.32 -22.79
N ASP A 342 6.97 1.90 -22.88
CA ASP A 342 8.00 1.76 -21.84
C ASP A 342 7.54 2.31 -20.49
N GLY A 343 6.87 3.47 -20.47
CA GLY A 343 6.31 4.05 -19.26
C GLY A 343 5.22 3.18 -18.64
N MET A 344 4.36 2.58 -19.47
CA MET A 344 3.34 1.63 -19.02
C MET A 344 3.96 0.33 -18.49
N ILE A 345 5.02 -0.19 -19.11
CA ILE A 345 5.73 -1.39 -18.65
C ILE A 345 6.38 -1.13 -17.29
N LEU A 346 7.02 0.03 -17.11
CA LEU A 346 7.59 0.43 -15.82
C LEU A 346 6.52 0.52 -14.73
N ASP A 347 5.42 1.23 -14.98
CA ASP A 347 4.31 1.35 -14.02
C ASP A 347 3.66 -0.01 -13.72
N PHE A 348 3.61 -0.91 -14.70
CA PHE A 348 3.15 -2.29 -14.52
C PHE A 348 4.04 -3.07 -13.54
N ILE A 349 5.37 -2.95 -13.66
CA ILE A 349 6.35 -3.64 -12.82
C ILE A 349 6.34 -3.03 -11.40
N GLU A 350 6.49 -1.71 -11.29
CA GLU A 350 6.58 -0.99 -10.02
C GLU A 350 5.27 -1.06 -9.22
N GLY A 351 4.12 -1.01 -9.91
CA GLY A 351 2.82 -1.11 -9.28
C GLY A 351 2.41 -2.53 -8.87
N GLY A 352 3.17 -3.55 -9.26
CA GLY A 352 2.89 -4.96 -8.96
C GLY A 352 1.54 -5.41 -9.52
N TYR A 353 1.12 -4.88 -10.66
CA TYR A 353 -0.21 -5.16 -11.24
C TYR A 353 -0.25 -6.54 -11.93
N ASP A 354 -1.44 -7.16 -11.93
CA ASP A 354 -1.72 -8.34 -12.75
C ASP A 354 -2.07 -7.95 -14.19
N VAL A 355 -2.74 -6.80 -14.34
CA VAL A 355 -3.11 -6.20 -15.62
C VAL A 355 -3.08 -4.68 -15.49
N LEU A 356 -2.57 -4.01 -16.51
CA LEU A 356 -2.53 -2.57 -16.61
C LEU A 356 -3.19 -2.11 -17.93
N PHE A 357 -4.15 -1.20 -17.78
CA PHE A 357 -4.87 -0.59 -18.89
C PHE A 357 -4.48 0.88 -19.03
N PRO A 358 -4.22 1.38 -20.24
CA PRO A 358 -4.21 2.80 -20.48
C PRO A 358 -5.64 3.33 -20.38
N THR A 359 -5.85 4.43 -19.68
CA THR A 359 -7.16 5.03 -19.50
C THR A 359 -7.14 6.52 -19.80
N TYR A 360 -8.32 7.11 -19.93
CA TYR A 360 -8.49 8.54 -19.78
C TYR A 360 -9.66 8.83 -18.84
N ASN A 361 -9.51 9.89 -18.05
CA ASN A 361 -10.52 10.29 -17.09
C ASN A 361 -11.59 11.16 -17.78
N GLU A 362 -12.78 10.61 -18.01
CA GLU A 362 -13.93 11.35 -18.52
C GLU A 362 -14.71 12.01 -17.38
N ARG A 363 -14.83 13.34 -17.41
CA ARG A 363 -15.52 14.13 -16.38
C ARG A 363 -16.86 14.72 -16.85
N ARG A 364 -17.22 14.50 -18.11
CA ARG A 364 -18.51 14.91 -18.68
C ARG A 364 -19.56 13.82 -18.43
N THR A 365 -20.82 14.19 -18.61
CA THR A 365 -21.93 13.23 -18.59
C THR A 365 -21.74 12.20 -19.69
N VAL A 366 -21.78 10.92 -19.33
CA VAL A 366 -21.69 9.80 -20.29
C VAL A 366 -23.01 9.05 -20.31
N TRP A 367 -23.45 8.69 -21.52
CA TRP A 367 -24.63 7.85 -21.73
C TRP A 367 -24.17 6.52 -22.30
N PHE A 368 -24.58 5.42 -21.68
CA PHE A 368 -24.29 4.06 -22.12
C PHE A 368 -25.59 3.39 -22.54
N LYS A 369 -25.52 2.53 -23.57
CA LYS A 369 -26.65 1.71 -23.99
C LYS A 369 -26.32 0.25 -23.71
N ASP A 370 -27.17 -0.41 -22.94
CA ASP A 370 -27.11 -1.85 -22.69
C ASP A 370 -28.40 -2.55 -23.19
N ASP A 371 -28.50 -3.85 -22.93
CA ASP A 371 -29.66 -4.66 -23.31
C ASP A 371 -30.97 -4.23 -22.60
N GLN A 372 -30.87 -3.42 -21.54
CA GLN A 372 -31.98 -2.94 -20.73
C GLN A 372 -32.39 -1.50 -21.07
N GLY A 373 -31.57 -0.75 -21.82
CA GLY A 373 -31.91 0.59 -22.30
C GLY A 373 -30.73 1.56 -22.34
N ILE A 374 -31.03 2.84 -22.22
CA ILE A 374 -30.02 3.90 -22.14
C ILE A 374 -29.87 4.30 -20.67
N VAL A 375 -28.66 4.17 -20.14
CA VAL A 375 -28.27 4.53 -18.77
C VAL A 375 -27.38 5.77 -18.80
N GLN A 376 -27.65 6.72 -17.91
CA GLN A 376 -26.85 7.95 -17.77
C GLN A 376 -25.93 7.86 -16.55
N TYR A 377 -24.65 8.19 -16.74
CA TYR A 377 -23.76 8.55 -15.63
C TYR A 377 -23.65 10.07 -15.56
N GLU A 378 -24.30 10.65 -14.56
CA GLU A 378 -24.45 12.10 -14.42
C GLU A 378 -23.45 12.68 -13.40
N THR A 379 -22.72 13.72 -13.81
CA THR A 379 -21.79 14.45 -12.94
C THR A 379 -22.32 15.87 -12.69
N THR A 380 -23.47 16.02 -12.04
CA THR A 380 -24.07 17.33 -11.66
C THR A 380 -23.40 17.97 -10.43
N MET A 381 -22.29 17.40 -9.96
CA MET A 381 -21.54 17.89 -8.81
C MET A 381 -20.59 19.05 -9.17
N PRO A 382 -20.24 19.94 -8.21
CA PRO A 382 -19.17 20.93 -8.36
C PRO A 382 -17.88 20.27 -8.87
N THR A 383 -17.11 20.95 -9.73
CA THR A 383 -15.91 20.39 -10.39
C THR A 383 -14.94 19.71 -9.43
N GLU A 384 -14.80 20.24 -8.22
CA GLU A 384 -13.92 19.73 -7.15
C GLU A 384 -14.40 18.39 -6.55
N LEU A 385 -15.68 18.05 -6.71
CA LEU A 385 -16.32 16.83 -6.19
C LEU A 385 -16.67 15.83 -7.30
N LYS A 386 -16.38 16.14 -8.57
CA LYS A 386 -16.65 15.24 -9.68
C LYS A 386 -15.70 14.05 -9.65
N LYS A 387 -16.25 12.86 -9.44
CA LYS A 387 -15.56 11.60 -9.71
C LYS A 387 -15.69 11.28 -11.20
N GLY A 388 -14.57 11.31 -11.93
CA GLY A 388 -14.53 10.93 -13.34
C GLY A 388 -14.77 9.43 -13.55
N ILE A 389 -15.11 9.07 -14.78
CA ILE A 389 -15.16 7.69 -15.25
C ILE A 389 -13.84 7.39 -15.96
N GLU A 390 -13.17 6.32 -15.57
CA GLU A 390 -12.01 5.81 -16.28
C GLU A 390 -12.45 5.06 -17.54
N VAL A 391 -12.09 5.57 -18.71
CA VAL A 391 -12.39 4.94 -19.99
C VAL A 391 -11.13 4.26 -20.52
N ALA A 392 -11.18 2.92 -20.62
CA ALA A 392 -10.03 2.13 -21.06
C ALA A 392 -9.77 2.27 -22.56
N LEU A 393 -8.53 2.57 -22.91
CA LEU A 393 -8.02 2.69 -24.28
C LEU A 393 -7.36 1.37 -24.72
N THR A 394 -8.05 0.24 -24.55
CA THR A 394 -7.47 -1.11 -24.72
C THR A 394 -6.76 -1.31 -26.08
N SER A 395 -7.26 -0.66 -27.15
CA SER A 395 -6.64 -0.71 -28.48
C SER A 395 -5.24 -0.06 -28.56
N LEU A 396 -4.90 0.85 -27.65
CA LEU A 396 -3.55 1.44 -27.56
C LEU A 396 -2.54 0.36 -27.18
N CYS A 397 -2.77 -0.24 -26.02
CA CYS A 397 -1.95 -1.27 -25.40
C CYS A 397 -2.74 -1.92 -24.26
N THR A 398 -2.44 -3.15 -23.91
CA THR A 398 -2.77 -3.73 -22.60
C THR A 398 -1.60 -4.59 -22.16
N ILE A 399 -1.15 -4.42 -20.92
CA ILE A 399 -0.07 -5.22 -20.35
C ILE A 399 -0.68 -6.12 -19.29
N ALA A 400 -0.47 -7.42 -19.38
CA ALA A 400 -0.99 -8.34 -18.39
C ALA A 400 -0.02 -9.49 -18.15
N ARG A 401 0.04 -9.96 -16.90
CA ARG A 401 0.74 -11.21 -16.56
C ARG A 401 0.17 -12.36 -17.39
N SER A 402 1.02 -13.30 -17.81
CA SER A 402 0.52 -14.43 -18.58
C SER A 402 -0.52 -15.24 -17.82
N GLU A 403 -0.39 -15.35 -16.49
CA GLU A 403 -1.35 -16.02 -15.59
C GLU A 403 -2.72 -15.34 -15.59
N TYR A 404 -2.81 -14.04 -15.88
CA TYR A 404 -4.10 -13.35 -15.98
C TYR A 404 -4.98 -13.95 -17.09
N TYR A 405 -4.36 -14.44 -18.17
CA TYR A 405 -5.07 -15.10 -19.27
C TYR A 405 -5.28 -16.60 -19.04
N LEU A 406 -4.33 -17.27 -18.36
CA LEU A 406 -4.38 -18.70 -18.15
C LEU A 406 -5.35 -19.09 -17.03
N ASP A 407 -5.29 -18.39 -15.90
CA ASP A 407 -5.98 -18.74 -14.66
C ASP A 407 -7.01 -17.70 -14.24
N LYS A 408 -8.15 -18.19 -13.74
CA LYS A 408 -9.17 -17.33 -13.13
C LYS A 408 -8.78 -17.05 -11.68
N LYS A 409 -8.08 -15.94 -11.43
CA LYS A 409 -7.79 -15.49 -10.05
C LYS A 409 -9.07 -14.97 -9.39
N ASP A 410 -9.24 -15.27 -8.09
CA ASP A 410 -10.33 -14.72 -7.27
C ASP A 410 -10.17 -13.21 -7.01
N LYS A 411 -8.94 -12.70 -7.11
CA LYS A 411 -8.60 -11.27 -7.02
C LYS A 411 -7.54 -10.93 -8.06
N THR A 412 -7.81 -9.91 -8.86
CA THR A 412 -6.89 -9.35 -9.85
C THR A 412 -6.51 -7.93 -9.43
N GLN A 413 -5.21 -7.64 -9.37
CA GLN A 413 -4.71 -6.29 -9.14
C GLN A 413 -4.69 -5.53 -10.47
N ILE A 414 -5.59 -4.55 -10.61
CA ILE A 414 -5.74 -3.75 -11.84
C ILE A 414 -5.02 -2.42 -11.68
N GLY A 415 -4.10 -2.13 -12.59
CA GLY A 415 -3.46 -0.83 -12.76
C GLY A 415 -4.13 -0.02 -13.86
N LEU A 416 -4.20 1.30 -13.68
CA LEU A 416 -4.71 2.24 -14.67
C LEU A 416 -3.64 3.28 -14.96
N TYR A 417 -3.26 3.41 -16.23
CA TYR A 417 -2.24 4.35 -16.68
C TYR A 417 -2.93 5.51 -17.42
N GLU A 418 -3.03 6.67 -16.77
CA GLU A 418 -3.77 7.81 -17.32
C GLU A 418 -3.03 8.47 -18.49
N ILE A 419 -3.72 8.54 -19.63
CA ILE A 419 -3.27 9.23 -20.84
C ILE A 419 -3.89 10.63 -20.85
N ASN A 420 -3.05 11.64 -20.64
CA ASN A 420 -3.48 13.04 -20.50
C ASN A 420 -3.26 13.91 -21.76
N ASP A 421 -2.81 13.32 -22.87
CA ASP A 421 -2.60 14.07 -24.12
C ASP A 421 -3.86 14.03 -25.01
N PRO A 422 -4.48 15.19 -25.30
CA PRO A 422 -5.68 15.27 -26.11
C PRO A 422 -5.53 14.70 -27.53
N ILE A 423 -4.32 14.75 -28.10
CA ILE A 423 -4.04 14.21 -29.43
C ILE A 423 -4.16 12.69 -29.40
N TYR A 424 -3.69 12.04 -28.32
CA TYR A 424 -3.73 10.58 -28.18
C TYR A 424 -5.17 10.11 -28.01
N LEU A 425 -5.93 10.81 -27.17
CA LEU A 425 -7.35 10.52 -26.98
C LEU A 425 -8.11 10.63 -28.30
N TYR A 426 -7.88 11.70 -29.04
CA TYR A 426 -8.52 11.89 -30.34
C TYR A 426 -8.13 10.80 -31.33
N ALA A 427 -6.83 10.46 -31.41
CA ALA A 427 -6.35 9.40 -32.29
C ALA A 427 -7.04 8.05 -31.99
N THR A 428 -7.23 7.70 -30.70
CA THR A 428 -7.83 6.40 -30.31
C THR A 428 -9.30 6.27 -30.69
N ALA A 429 -9.97 7.39 -30.97
CA ALA A 429 -11.37 7.45 -31.39
C ALA A 429 -11.56 7.51 -32.91
N LEU A 430 -10.47 7.53 -33.70
CA LEU A 430 -10.56 7.65 -35.16
C LEU A 430 -11.00 6.34 -35.82
N ASP A 431 -12.03 6.43 -36.67
CA ASP A 431 -12.36 5.36 -37.61
C ASP A 431 -11.43 5.43 -38.83
N LEU A 432 -10.44 4.53 -38.87
CA LEU A 432 -9.48 4.42 -39.98
C LEU A 432 -10.13 3.97 -41.29
N LYS A 433 -11.40 3.53 -41.29
CA LYS A 433 -12.14 3.25 -42.53
C LYS A 433 -12.71 4.52 -43.15
N SER A 434 -12.78 5.63 -42.41
CA SER A 434 -13.23 6.93 -42.92
C SER A 434 -12.09 7.72 -43.56
N ASP A 435 -12.37 8.45 -44.65
CA ASP A 435 -11.37 9.31 -45.32
C ASP A 435 -10.80 10.38 -44.37
N THR A 436 -11.66 10.93 -43.50
CA THR A 436 -11.25 11.89 -42.48
C THR A 436 -10.30 11.27 -41.45
N GLY A 437 -10.62 10.07 -40.95
CA GLY A 437 -9.76 9.35 -40.02
C GLY A 437 -8.40 9.03 -40.62
N LYS A 438 -8.37 8.56 -41.87
CA LYS A 438 -7.11 8.33 -42.60
C LYS A 438 -6.29 9.60 -42.75
N HIS A 439 -6.90 10.71 -43.18
CA HIS A 439 -6.18 11.96 -43.41
C HIS A 439 -5.57 12.53 -42.12
N ILE A 440 -6.31 12.48 -41.01
CA ILE A 440 -5.80 12.93 -39.71
C ILE A 440 -4.66 12.02 -39.24
N MET A 441 -4.83 10.70 -39.39
CA MET A 441 -3.77 9.75 -39.01
C MET A 441 -2.50 9.93 -39.85
N GLN A 442 -2.63 10.22 -41.14
CA GLN A 442 -1.50 10.57 -42.01
C GLN A 442 -0.74 11.82 -41.54
N TYR A 443 -1.44 12.80 -40.95
CA TYR A 443 -0.82 14.00 -40.38
C TYR A 443 -0.11 13.70 -39.06
N LEU A 444 -0.71 12.88 -38.18
CA LEU A 444 -0.11 12.53 -36.88
C LEU A 444 1.15 11.66 -37.00
N LEU A 445 1.25 10.88 -38.08
CA LEU A 445 2.37 9.97 -38.36
C LEU A 445 3.48 10.60 -39.23
N LYS A 446 3.40 11.88 -39.57
CA LYS A 446 4.47 12.67 -40.20
C LYS A 446 5.28 13.39 -39.13
#